data_AF-A0A4V3GM13-F1
#
_entry.id   AF-A0A4V3GM13-F1
#
_cell.length_a   1.000
_cell.length_b   1.000
_cell.length_c   1.000
_cell.angle_alpha   90.00
_cell.angle_beta   90.00
_cell.angle_gamma   90.00
#
_symmetry.space_group_name_H-M   'P 1'
#
loop_
_entity.id
_entity.type
_entity.pdbx_description
1 polymer ?
#
loop_
_entity_poly.entity_id
_entity_poly.type
_entity_poly.pdbx_seq_one_letter_code
_entity_poly.pdbx_strand_id
1 'polypeptide(L)' 'MKTTFIELTHEKDGKAVLVNANNITYVLPNDDERGKFTFVYFNSEKDHVIPVSEPYEGVLQKLKEALVS' A
#
# COMPACT_ATOMS: atom_id res chain seq x y z
N MET A 1 -10.04 -17.83 6.04
CA MET A 1 -8.76 -17.28 5.53
C MET A 1 -8.07 -16.57 6.66
N LYS A 2 -6.77 -16.74 6.82
CA LYS A 2 -5.97 -15.95 7.77
C LYS A 2 -5.95 -14.51 7.25
N THR A 3 -6.33 -13.55 8.09
CA THR A 3 -6.22 -12.13 7.75
C THR A 3 -4.79 -11.68 8.03
N THR A 4 -4.09 -11.16 7.02
CA THR A 4 -2.74 -10.62 7.20
C THR A 4 -2.74 -9.11 7.04
N PHE A 5 -2.07 -8.42 7.97
CA PHE A 5 -1.90 -6.98 7.92
C PHE A 5 -0.45 -6.63 7.60
N ILE A 6 -0.27 -5.58 6.79
CA ILE A 6 1.01 -4.90 6.60
C ILE A 6 0.91 -3.49 7.17
N GLU A 7 2.02 -3.01 7.72
CA GLU A 7 2.17 -1.62 8.14
C GLU A 7 2.83 -0.82 7.02
N LEU A 8 2.18 0.28 6.65
CA LEU A 8 2.64 1.28 5.69
C LEU A 8 2.62 2.66 6.34
N THR A 9 3.26 3.64 5.72
CA THR A 9 3.37 5.01 6.22
C THR A 9 2.53 5.92 5.32
N HIS A 10 1.50 6.56 5.87
CA HIS A 10 0.66 7.48 5.09
C HIS A 10 1.47 8.69 4.62
N GLU A 11 1.39 8.98 3.32
CA GLU A 11 2.22 9.99 2.68
C GLU A 11 2.02 11.39 3.28
N LYS A 12 0.77 11.77 3.55
CA LYS A 12 0.42 13.14 3.92
C LYS A 12 0.78 13.52 5.36
N ASP A 13 0.70 12.59 6.31
CA ASP A 13 0.86 12.87 7.74
C ASP A 13 1.88 11.99 8.46
N GLY A 14 2.57 11.10 7.73
CA GLY A 14 3.64 10.25 8.25
C GLY A 14 3.19 9.22 9.28
N LYS A 15 1.87 9.01 9.45
CA LYS A 15 1.35 8.04 10.43
C LYS A 15 1.40 6.63 9.85
N ALA A 16 1.61 5.66 10.73
CA ALA A 16 1.46 4.26 10.40
C ALA A 16 -0.01 3.93 10.08
N VAL A 17 -0.23 3.19 9.00
CA VAL A 17 -1.51 2.66 8.56
C VAL A 17 -1.40 1.15 8.51
N LEU A 18 -2.29 0.46 9.23
CA LEU A 18 -2.43 -0.98 9.15
C LEU A 18 -3.40 -1.34 8.04
N VAL A 19 -2.89 -2.09 7.07
CA VAL A 19 -3.59 -2.40 5.84
C VAL A 19 -3.77 -3.90 5.72
N ASN A 20 -5.00 -4.35 5.49
CA ASN A 20 -5.28 -5.75 5.20
C ASN A 20 -4.74 -6.10 3.81
N ALA A 21 -3.68 -6.91 3.76
CA ALA A 21 -3.01 -7.30 2.53
C ALA A 21 -3.94 -8.03 1.55
N ASN A 22 -4.93 -8.77 2.08
CA ASN A 22 -5.91 -9.50 1.26
C ASN A 22 -6.92 -8.60 0.54
N ASN A 23 -7.03 -7.32 0.94
CA ASN A 23 -7.96 -6.36 0.34
C ASN A 23 -7.31 -5.43 -0.70
N ILE A 24 -5.98 -5.52 -0.86
CA ILE A 24 -5.25 -4.74 -1.86
C ILE A 24 -5.48 -5.36 -3.24
N THR A 25 -5.96 -4.55 -4.19
CA THR A 25 -6.22 -5.00 -5.56
C THR A 25 -5.05 -4.69 -6.48
N TYR A 26 -4.44 -3.51 -6.37
CA TYR A 26 -3.26 -3.12 -7.14
C TYR A 26 -2.47 -2.01 -6.44
N VAL A 27 -1.19 -1.91 -6.81
CA VAL A 27 -0.23 -0.94 -6.29
C VAL A 27 0.39 -0.22 -7.49
N LEU A 28 0.51 1.11 -7.45
CA LEU A 28 1.10 1.91 -8.53
C LEU A 28 2.12 2.91 -7.98
N PRO A 29 3.30 3.05 -8.61
CA PRO A 29 4.20 4.15 -8.29
C PRO A 29 3.61 5.48 -8.75
N ASN A 30 3.88 6.55 -7.99
CA ASN A 30 3.66 7.93 -8.41
C ASN A 30 4.99 8.67 -8.47
N ASP A 31 5.39 9.04 -9.69
CA ASP A 31 6.56 9.88 -9.98
C ASP A 31 6.07 11.20 -10.61
N ASP A 32 5.28 11.96 -9.85
CA ASP A 32 4.84 13.31 -10.24
C ASP A 32 5.75 14.38 -9.61
N GLU A 33 5.65 15.62 -10.08
CA GLU A 33 6.32 16.83 -9.54
C GLU A 33 6.05 17.06 -8.05
N ARG A 34 4.99 16.44 -7.51
CA ARG A 34 4.59 16.50 -6.09
C ARG A 34 5.40 15.59 -5.16
N GLY A 35 6.27 14.73 -5.70
CA GLY A 35 7.13 13.84 -4.93
C GLY A 35 6.90 12.36 -5.26
N LYS A 36 7.83 11.51 -4.78
CA LYS A 36 7.81 10.06 -4.98
C LYS A 36 7.02 9.39 -3.86
N PHE A 37 5.89 8.79 -4.20
CA PHE A 37 5.09 7.99 -3.27
C PHE A 37 4.38 6.85 -4.02
N THR A 38 3.71 5.96 -3.30
CA THR A 38 3.04 4.80 -3.88
C THR A 38 1.55 4.84 -3.59
N PHE A 39 0.71 4.61 -4.60
CA PHE A 39 -0.73 4.45 -4.40
C PHE A 39 -1.06 2.98 -4.13
N VAL A 40 -1.79 2.74 -3.05
CA VAL A 40 -2.34 1.42 -2.69
C VAL A 40 -3.84 1.44 -2.84
N TYR A 41 -4.38 0.62 -3.74
CA TYR A 41 -5.81 0.59 -4.05
C TYR A 41 -6.48 -0.63 -3.41
N PHE A 42 -7.63 -0.37 -2.81
CA PHE A 42 -8.45 -1.33 -2.09
C PHE A 42 -9.74 -1.56 -2.83
N ASN A 43 -10.21 -2.80 -2.78
CA ASN A 43 -11.43 -3.21 -3.48
C ASN A 43 -11.28 -3.02 -5.02
N SER A 44 -12.01 -3.80 -5.80
CA SER A 44 -11.89 -3.71 -7.27
C SER A 44 -12.46 -2.42 -7.87
N GLU A 45 -13.22 -1.67 -7.06
CA GLU A 45 -13.77 -0.36 -7.37
C GLU A 45 -12.76 0.70 -6.92
N LYS A 46 -12.08 1.31 -7.89
CA LYS A 46 -10.86 2.13 -7.76
C LYS A 46 -10.96 3.38 -6.86
N ASP A 47 -12.08 3.56 -6.15
CA ASP A 47 -12.40 4.76 -5.39
C ASP A 47 -11.76 4.76 -3.99
N HIS A 48 -11.29 3.61 -3.50
CA HIS A 48 -10.59 3.54 -2.23
C HIS A 48 -9.08 3.37 -2.43
N VAL A 49 -8.34 4.45 -2.23
CA VAL A 49 -6.88 4.52 -2.38
C VAL A 49 -6.24 5.19 -1.19
N ILE A 50 -5.07 4.70 -0.79
CA ILE A 50 -4.21 5.36 0.19
C ILE A 50 -2.84 5.61 -0.44
N PRO A 51 -2.37 6.87 -0.52
CA PRO A 51 -0.99 7.19 -0.86
C PRO A 51 -0.07 6.91 0.33
N VAL A 52 1.04 6.22 0.10
CA VAL A 52 2.02 5.82 1.12
C VAL A 52 3.44 6.24 0.75
N SER A 53 4.25 6.55 1.75
CA SER A 53 5.63 7.02 1.58
C SER A 53 6.60 5.92 1.17
N GLU A 54 6.26 4.64 1.39
CA GLU A 54 7.10 3.55 0.94
C GLU A 54 7.26 3.56 -0.59
N PRO A 55 8.47 3.25 -1.10
CA PRO A 55 8.67 3.05 -2.52
C PRO A 55 7.89 1.81 -2.99
N TYR A 56 7.53 1.80 -4.28
CA TYR A 56 6.73 0.75 -4.90
C TYR A 56 7.27 -0.66 -4.61
N GLU A 57 8.57 -0.86 -4.78
CA GLU A 57 9.24 -2.14 -4.54
C GLU A 57 9.15 -2.55 -3.06
N GLY A 58 9.20 -1.58 -2.14
CA GLY A 58 9.06 -1.81 -0.70
C GLY A 58 7.65 -2.27 -0.33
N VAL A 59 6.62 -1.69 -0.94
CA VAL A 59 5.23 -2.14 -0.76
C VAL A 59 5.04 -3.55 -1.30
N LEU A 60 5.57 -3.86 -2.49
CA LEU A 60 5.49 -5.21 -3.06
C LEU A 60 6.19 -6.27 -2.21
N GLN A 61 7.34 -5.94 -1.62
CA GLN A 61 8.07 -6.87 -0.76
C GLN A 61 7.26 -7.21 0.50
N LYS A 62 6.74 -6.18 1.19
CA LYS A 62 5.85 -6.37 2.37
C LYS A 62 4.63 -7.22 2.02
N LEU A 63 4.03 -7.02 0.85
CA LEU A 63 2.89 -7.82 0.39
C LEU A 63 3.25 -9.28 0.15
N LYS A 64 4.38 -9.56 -0.50
CA LYS A 64 4.84 -10.94 -0.74
C LYS A 64 5.10 -11.67 0.57
N GLU A 65 5.78 -11.02 1.51
CA GLU A 65 6.04 -11.60 2.85
C GLU A 65 4.74 -11.89 3.59
N ALA A 66 3.78 -10.97 3.56
CA ALA A 66 2.49 -11.12 4.22
C ALA A 66 1.61 -12.24 3.63
N LEU A 67 1.61 -12.40 2.31
CA LEU A 67 0.70 -13.34 1.64
C LEU A 67 1.25 -14.78 1.55
N VAL A 68 2.55 -14.97 1.78
CA VAL A 68 3.21 -16.29 1.77
C VAL A 68 3.35 -16.88 3.19
N SER A 69 3.05 -16.10 4.24
CA SER A 69 3.18 -16.48 5.67
C SER A 69 1.90 -17.00 6.33
#